data_AF-A0A7D5PAT3-F1
#
_entry.id   AF-A0A7D5PAT3-F1
#
_cell.length_a   1.000
_cell.length_b   1.000
_cell.length_c   1.000
_cell.angle_alpha   90.00
_cell.angle_beta   90.00
_cell.angle_gamma   90.00
#
_symmetry.space_group_name_H-M   'P 1'
#
loop_
_entity.id
_entity.type
_entity.pdbx_description
1 polymer ?
#
loop_
_entity_poly.entity_id
_entity_poly.type
_entity_poly.pdbx_seq_one_letter_code
_entity_poly.pdbx_strand_id
1 'polypeptide(L)'
;MSADEWPVEIDGDEFYPIPESWIEHGSDQDRGSPRIYAVSVASGPRNMILVRYASPDGRAVKVSMTGAENPSGGGIVPASLAKYEDWPRSMVPGRNVEPTGLLRKLENEHFHELWSDRLQEDDDAEVEAEGQIVADGRETARSHRGETA
;
A
#
# COMPACT_ATOMS: atom_id res chain seq x y z
N MET A 1 -25.90 -6.08 16.66
CA MET A 1 -24.60 -5.81 16.04
C MET A 1 -24.84 -5.95 14.56
N SER A 2 -24.96 -4.84 13.84
CA SER A 2 -25.11 -4.91 12.38
C SER A 2 -23.82 -5.49 11.83
N ALA A 3 -23.93 -6.61 11.12
CA ALA A 3 -22.85 -7.06 10.26
C ALA A 3 -22.67 -5.95 9.22
N ASP A 4 -21.54 -5.27 9.28
CA ASP A 4 -21.06 -4.51 8.14
C ASP A 4 -20.90 -5.58 7.04
N GLU A 5 -21.66 -5.49 5.95
CA GLU A 5 -21.71 -6.49 4.88
C GLU A 5 -21.34 -5.77 3.58
N TRP A 6 -20.51 -6.40 2.75
CA TRP A 6 -20.12 -5.84 1.46
C TRP A 6 -21.35 -5.66 0.55
N PRO A 7 -21.40 -4.61 -0.30
CA PRO A 7 -20.38 -3.58 -0.54
C PRO A 7 -20.33 -2.48 0.54
N VAL A 8 -19.21 -1.75 0.56
CA VAL A 8 -18.99 -0.59 1.45
C VAL A 8 -19.12 0.70 0.64
N GLU A 9 -20.02 1.61 1.04
CA GLU A 9 -20.20 2.90 0.39
C GLU A 9 -19.17 3.94 0.90
N ILE A 10 -18.41 4.54 -0.02
CA ILE A 10 -17.40 5.56 0.28
C ILE A 10 -17.45 6.65 -0.79
N ASP A 11 -17.71 7.89 -0.37
CA ASP A 11 -17.83 9.05 -1.29
C ASP A 11 -18.87 8.86 -2.41
N GLY A 12 -19.91 8.06 -2.16
CA GLY A 12 -20.96 7.73 -3.13
C GLY A 12 -20.61 6.64 -4.13
N ASP A 13 -19.44 6.00 -3.98
CA ASP A 13 -19.03 4.82 -4.75
C ASP A 13 -19.23 3.54 -3.90
N GLU A 14 -19.74 2.47 -4.51
CA GLU A 14 -19.89 1.15 -3.88
C GLU A 14 -18.63 0.30 -4.09
N PHE A 15 -17.87 0.07 -3.01
CA PHE A 15 -16.65 -0.72 -3.03
C PHE A 15 -16.92 -2.18 -2.64
N TYR A 16 -16.40 -3.08 -3.47
CA TYR A 16 -16.41 -4.53 -3.28
C TYR A 16 -14.99 -5.02 -2.91
N PRO A 17 -14.86 -6.18 -2.26
CA PRO A 17 -13.54 -6.73 -1.96
C PRO A 17 -12.77 -6.99 -3.27
N ILE A 18 -11.47 -6.67 -3.29
CA ILE A 18 -10.61 -7.08 -4.40
C ILE A 18 -10.58 -8.62 -4.43
N PRO A 19 -10.86 -9.25 -5.59
CA PRO A 19 -10.76 -10.70 -5.70
C PRO A 19 -9.33 -11.20 -5.47
N GLU A 20 -9.17 -12.32 -4.77
CA GLU A 20 -7.87 -12.97 -4.57
C GLU A 20 -7.17 -13.28 -5.89
N SER A 21 -7.93 -13.68 -6.92
CA SER A 21 -7.38 -13.92 -8.26
C SER A 21 -6.71 -12.69 -8.86
N TRP A 22 -7.18 -11.48 -8.55
CA TRP A 22 -6.45 -10.28 -8.97
C TRP A 22 -5.11 -10.21 -8.25
N ILE A 23 -5.08 -10.48 -6.94
CA ILE A 23 -3.83 -10.47 -6.17
C ILE A 23 -2.83 -11.50 -6.70
N GLU A 24 -3.27 -12.71 -7.01
CA GLU A 24 -2.42 -13.78 -7.56
C GLU A 24 -1.75 -13.38 -8.88
N HIS A 25 -2.52 -12.75 -9.77
CA HIS A 25 -2.07 -12.27 -11.09
C HIS A 25 -1.61 -10.80 -11.07
N GLY A 26 -1.30 -10.26 -9.90
CA GLY A 26 -0.81 -8.89 -9.74
C GLY A 26 0.68 -8.84 -9.47
N SER A 27 1.29 -7.68 -9.75
CA SER A 27 2.69 -7.40 -9.47
C SER A 27 2.87 -6.29 -8.45
N ASP A 28 3.97 -6.39 -7.71
CA ASP A 28 4.39 -5.39 -6.75
C ASP A 28 5.22 -4.34 -7.49
N GLN A 29 4.59 -3.21 -7.79
CA GLN A 29 5.24 -2.12 -8.52
C GLN A 29 6.13 -1.30 -7.60
N ASP A 30 7.21 -0.77 -8.19
CA ASP A 30 8.22 0.05 -7.52
C ASP A 30 8.92 -0.65 -6.34
N ARG A 31 10.00 -0.06 -5.83
CA ARG A 31 10.74 -0.55 -4.66
C ARG A 31 10.81 0.54 -3.59
N GLY A 32 10.76 0.14 -2.32
CA GLY A 32 10.85 1.04 -1.16
C GLY A 32 9.59 1.08 -0.31
N SER A 33 9.56 2.06 0.60
CA SER A 33 8.54 2.25 1.65
C SER A 33 8.12 3.72 1.74
N PRO A 34 6.90 4.03 2.24
CA PRO A 34 5.85 3.08 2.66
C PRO A 34 5.13 2.46 1.47
N ARG A 35 4.87 1.16 1.50
CA ARG A 35 4.10 0.44 0.48
C ARG A 35 2.61 0.48 0.78
N ILE A 36 1.80 0.58 -0.27
CA ILE A 36 0.35 0.46 -0.19
C ILE A 36 -0.12 -0.73 -1.02
N TYR A 37 -1.21 -1.37 -0.59
CA TYR A 37 -1.68 -2.64 -1.13
C TYR A 37 -3.17 -2.55 -1.49
N ALA A 38 -3.57 -3.14 -2.61
CA ALA A 38 -4.96 -3.10 -3.05
C ALA A 38 -5.87 -3.83 -2.06
N VAL A 39 -7.03 -3.22 -1.76
CA VAL A 39 -7.99 -3.78 -0.80
C VAL A 39 -9.41 -3.87 -1.35
N SER A 40 -9.89 -2.83 -2.02
CA SER A 40 -11.28 -2.79 -2.50
C SER A 40 -11.37 -2.11 -3.87
N VAL A 41 -12.43 -2.42 -4.62
CA VAL A 41 -12.66 -1.89 -5.97
C VAL A 41 -14.12 -1.48 -6.16
N ALA A 42 -14.31 -0.34 -6.84
CA ALA A 42 -15.60 0.12 -7.32
C ALA A 42 -15.58 0.28 -8.85
N SER A 43 -16.75 0.15 -9.46
CA SER A 43 -16.92 0.48 -10.88
C SER A 43 -17.01 1.99 -11.06
N GLY A 44 -16.16 2.54 -11.94
CA GLY A 44 -16.16 3.94 -12.30
C GLY A 44 -16.87 4.22 -13.63
N PRO A 45 -17.04 5.49 -14.01
CA PRO A 45 -17.63 5.86 -15.30
C PRO A 45 -16.72 5.43 -16.46
N ARG A 46 -17.32 5.16 -17.63
CA ARG A 46 -16.60 4.93 -18.91
C ARG A 46 -15.53 3.82 -18.83
N ASN A 47 -15.88 2.67 -18.28
CA ASN A 47 -14.97 1.52 -18.09
C ASN A 47 -13.76 1.84 -17.23
N MET A 48 -13.82 2.84 -16.36
CA MET A 48 -12.82 2.99 -15.32
C MET A 48 -13.17 2.09 -14.14
N ILE A 49 -12.15 1.75 -13.36
CA ILE A 49 -12.31 1.17 -12.04
C ILE A 49 -11.61 2.07 -11.03
N LEU A 50 -12.15 2.11 -9.82
CA LEU A 50 -11.60 2.84 -8.69
C LEU A 50 -11.08 1.80 -7.71
N VAL A 51 -9.77 1.71 -7.54
CA VAL A 51 -9.15 0.80 -6.59
C VAL A 51 -8.73 1.60 -5.37
N ARG A 52 -9.08 1.12 -4.18
CA ARG A 52 -8.53 1.64 -2.94
C ARG A 52 -7.33 0.80 -2.54
N TYR A 53 -6.26 1.49 -2.21
CA TYR A 53 -5.04 0.92 -1.66
C TYR A 53 -4.91 1.31 -0.20
N ALA A 54 -4.62 0.33 0.65
CA ALA A 54 -4.40 0.44 2.07
C ALA A 54 -2.92 0.60 2.38
N SER A 55 -2.57 1.50 3.32
CA SER A 55 -1.28 1.45 4.01
C SER A 55 -1.40 0.64 5.31
N PRO A 56 -0.29 0.07 5.83
CA PRO A 56 -0.28 -0.65 7.11
C PRO A 56 -0.79 0.19 8.29
N ASP A 57 -0.60 1.51 8.25
CA ASP A 57 -1.06 2.45 9.27
C ASP A 57 -2.58 2.74 9.24
N GLY A 58 -3.32 2.14 8.29
CA GLY A 58 -4.78 2.24 8.18
C GLY A 58 -5.30 3.38 7.30
N ARG A 59 -4.41 4.15 6.65
CA ARG A 59 -4.79 5.13 5.62
C ARG A 59 -5.11 4.43 4.29
N ALA A 60 -5.94 5.09 3.49
CA ALA A 60 -6.36 4.58 2.19
C ALA A 60 -6.22 5.63 1.08
N VAL A 61 -5.75 5.19 -0.09
CA VAL A 61 -5.61 6.00 -1.31
C VAL A 61 -6.53 5.43 -2.39
N LYS A 62 -7.39 6.27 -2.95
CA LYS A 62 -8.23 5.93 -4.12
C LYS A 62 -7.47 6.22 -5.41
N VAL A 63 -7.31 5.21 -6.25
CA VAL A 63 -6.63 5.28 -7.54
C VAL A 63 -7.60 4.88 -8.64
N SER A 64 -7.73 5.76 -9.63
CA SER A 64 -8.52 5.49 -10.82
C SER A 64 -7.65 4.88 -11.91
N MET A 65 -8.10 3.79 -12.51
CA MET A 65 -7.40 3.16 -13.63
C MET A 65 -8.37 2.66 -14.70
N THR A 66 -7.84 2.43 -15.90
CA THR A 66 -8.63 1.88 -17.01
C THR A 66 -8.96 0.42 -16.74
N GLY A 67 -10.24 0.09 -16.82
CA GLY A 67 -10.74 -1.28 -16.82
C GLY A 67 -10.92 -1.84 -18.24
N ALA A 68 -10.96 -3.15 -18.34
CA ALA A 68 -11.32 -3.91 -19.53
C ALA A 68 -12.17 -5.12 -19.15
N GLU A 69 -12.91 -5.67 -20.11
CA GLU A 69 -13.64 -6.92 -19.90
C GLU A 69 -12.66 -8.06 -19.57
N ASN A 70 -12.99 -8.86 -18.56
CA ASN A 70 -12.22 -10.04 -18.20
C ASN A 70 -12.33 -11.10 -19.32
N PRO A 71 -11.21 -11.55 -19.92
CA PRO A 71 -11.24 -12.58 -20.97
C PRO A 71 -11.86 -13.90 -20.51
N SER A 72 -11.75 -14.21 -19.22
CA SER A 72 -12.31 -15.42 -18.60
C SER A 72 -13.77 -15.27 -18.18
N GLY A 73 -14.40 -14.11 -18.44
CA GLY A 73 -15.70 -13.72 -17.90
C GLY A 73 -15.61 -13.16 -16.48
N GLY A 74 -16.72 -12.62 -15.95
CA GLY A 74 -16.77 -12.10 -14.57
C GLY A 74 -16.63 -10.58 -14.43
N GLY A 75 -16.85 -9.82 -15.49
CA GLY A 75 -17.00 -8.35 -15.43
C GLY A 75 -15.76 -7.56 -15.83
N ILE A 76 -15.62 -6.35 -15.29
CA ILE A 76 -14.54 -5.41 -15.60
C ILE A 76 -13.39 -5.60 -14.61
N VAL A 77 -12.18 -5.73 -15.13
CA VAL A 77 -10.92 -5.89 -14.38
C VAL A 77 -9.91 -4.81 -14.83
N PRO A 78 -8.79 -4.57 -14.12
CA PRO A 78 -7.74 -3.69 -14.60
C PRO A 78 -7.33 -4.08 -16.02
N ALA A 79 -7.20 -3.10 -16.92
CA ALA A 79 -6.92 -3.38 -18.33
C ALA A 79 -5.60 -4.13 -18.52
N SER A 80 -4.62 -3.89 -17.65
CA SER A 80 -3.34 -4.61 -17.65
C SER A 80 -3.48 -6.05 -17.13
N LEU A 81 -4.36 -6.29 -16.15
CA LEU A 81 -4.71 -7.64 -15.70
C LEU A 81 -5.37 -8.44 -16.83
N ALA A 82 -6.34 -7.86 -17.54
CA ALA A 82 -7.02 -8.52 -18.66
C ALA A 82 -6.08 -8.91 -19.82
N LYS A 83 -4.97 -8.21 -20.01
CA LYS A 83 -4.10 -8.36 -21.18
C LYS A 83 -2.81 -9.12 -20.90
N TYR A 84 -2.22 -8.88 -19.73
CA TYR A 84 -0.84 -9.24 -19.44
C TYR A 84 -0.68 -9.98 -18.12
N GLU A 85 -1.77 -10.21 -17.37
CA GLU A 85 -1.69 -10.77 -16.01
C GLU A 85 -0.70 -9.98 -15.13
N ASP A 86 -0.70 -8.66 -15.32
CA ASP A 86 0.24 -7.75 -14.66
C ASP A 86 -0.50 -6.45 -14.33
N TRP A 87 -0.92 -6.31 -13.08
CA TRP A 87 -1.51 -5.06 -12.58
C TRP A 87 -0.94 -4.75 -11.19
N PRO A 88 -0.92 -3.47 -10.78
CA PRO A 88 -0.28 -3.06 -9.53
C PRO A 88 -1.10 -3.52 -8.31
N ARG A 89 -0.89 -4.74 -7.81
CA ARG A 89 -1.52 -5.18 -6.55
C ARG A 89 -0.93 -4.48 -5.33
N SER A 90 0.31 -4.02 -5.43
CA SER A 90 0.94 -3.12 -4.47
C SER A 90 1.84 -2.11 -5.18
N MET A 91 2.11 -0.97 -4.54
CA MET A 91 3.00 0.05 -5.08
C MET A 91 3.55 0.97 -3.98
N VAL A 92 4.60 1.73 -4.30
CA VAL A 92 5.04 2.85 -3.48
C VAL A 92 4.36 4.12 -4.01
N PRO A 93 3.52 4.80 -3.21
CA PRO A 93 2.86 6.01 -3.67
C PRO A 93 3.90 7.09 -4.00
N GLY A 94 3.67 7.82 -5.09
CA GLY A 94 4.47 9.00 -5.42
C GLY A 94 4.39 10.07 -4.33
N ARG A 95 5.39 10.95 -4.24
CA ARG A 95 5.52 11.96 -3.16
C ARG A 95 4.31 12.89 -2.96
N ASN A 96 3.46 13.04 -3.97
CA ASN A 96 2.30 13.93 -3.96
C ASN A 96 0.97 13.19 -3.84
N VAL A 97 0.99 11.89 -3.56
CA VAL A 97 -0.23 11.10 -3.38
C VAL A 97 -0.69 11.26 -1.93
N GLU A 98 -1.79 11.98 -1.76
CA GLU A 98 -2.41 12.17 -0.45
C GLU A 98 -3.43 11.05 -0.16
N PRO A 99 -3.53 10.59 1.10
CA PRO A 99 -4.59 9.71 1.55
C PRO A 99 -5.97 10.32 1.25
N THR A 100 -6.84 9.51 0.67
CA THR A 100 -8.23 9.89 0.39
C THR A 100 -9.17 9.56 1.56
N GLY A 101 -8.69 8.83 2.56
CA GLY A 101 -9.45 8.52 3.76
C GLY A 101 -8.78 7.47 4.62
N LEU A 102 -9.56 6.90 5.53
CA LEU A 102 -9.18 5.75 6.36
C LEU A 102 -9.85 4.48 5.83
N LEU A 103 -9.31 3.32 6.19
CA LEU A 103 -9.97 2.05 5.95
C LEU A 103 -11.24 1.94 6.78
N ARG A 104 -12.30 1.41 6.16
CA ARG A 104 -13.47 0.94 6.90
C ARG A 104 -13.15 -0.38 7.60
N LYS A 105 -13.99 -0.76 8.58
CA LYS A 105 -13.78 -1.97 9.38
C LYS A 105 -13.62 -3.21 8.48
N LEU A 106 -14.53 -3.41 7.52
CA LEU A 106 -14.43 -4.51 6.56
C LEU A 106 -13.22 -4.44 5.65
N GLU A 107 -12.86 -3.23 5.18
CA GLU A 107 -11.64 -3.07 4.38
C GLU A 107 -10.40 -3.46 5.18
N ASN A 108 -10.35 -3.11 6.47
CA ASN A 108 -9.23 -3.49 7.33
C ASN A 108 -9.18 -5.00 7.59
N GLU A 109 -10.34 -5.64 7.86
CA GLU A 109 -10.44 -7.09 8.01
C GLU A 109 -9.96 -7.82 6.74
N HIS A 110 -10.43 -7.40 5.56
CA HIS A 110 -10.02 -7.96 4.26
C HIS A 110 -8.55 -7.68 3.93
N PHE A 111 -8.05 -6.50 4.27
CA PHE A 111 -6.64 -6.14 4.09
C PHE A 111 -5.72 -7.07 4.87
N HIS A 112 -6.04 -7.34 6.15
CA HIS A 112 -5.26 -8.29 6.94
C HIS A 112 -5.40 -9.72 6.40
N GLU A 113 -6.58 -10.13 5.93
CA GLU A 113 -6.75 -11.46 5.33
C GLU A 113 -5.86 -11.66 4.09
N LEU A 114 -5.83 -10.69 3.18
CA LEU A 114 -5.04 -10.77 1.95
C LEU A 114 -3.53 -10.63 2.16
N TRP A 115 -3.10 -9.81 3.14
CA TRP A 115 -1.73 -9.32 3.20
C TRP A 115 -0.99 -9.63 4.50
N SER A 116 -1.57 -10.38 5.44
CA SER A 116 -0.97 -10.67 6.76
C SER A 116 0.48 -11.15 6.68
N ASP A 117 0.80 -12.02 5.71
CA ASP A 117 2.14 -12.57 5.49
C ASP A 117 3.18 -11.45 5.25
N ARG A 118 2.83 -10.46 4.42
CA ARG A 118 3.74 -9.36 4.05
C ARG A 118 3.84 -8.27 5.10
N LEU A 119 2.74 -8.02 5.81
CA LEU A 119 2.72 -7.01 6.87
C LEU A 119 3.63 -7.41 8.05
N GLN A 120 3.85 -8.71 8.25
CA GLN A 120 4.80 -9.21 9.25
C GLN A 120 6.25 -9.00 8.78
N GLU A 121 6.55 -9.27 7.51
CA GLU A 121 7.90 -9.06 6.96
C GLU A 121 8.39 -7.61 7.04
N ASP A 122 7.50 -6.62 6.83
CA ASP A 122 7.84 -5.19 6.94
C ASP A 122 8.14 -4.78 8.41
N ASP A 123 7.44 -5.34 9.41
CA ASP A 123 7.67 -5.06 10.84
C ASP A 123 9.00 -5.66 11.33
N ASP A 124 9.32 -6.88 10.86
CA ASP A 124 10.59 -7.56 11.14
C ASP A 124 11.79 -6.89 10.42
N ALA A 125 11.57 -6.19 9.30
CA ALA A 125 12.63 -5.48 8.59
C ALA A 125 13.02 -4.14 9.27
N GLU A 126 12.09 -3.48 9.97
CA GLU A 126 12.39 -2.24 10.72
C GLU A 126 13.22 -2.50 11.98
N VAL A 127 13.10 -3.67 12.62
CA VAL A 127 13.89 -4.02 13.82
C VAL A 127 15.36 -4.38 13.53
N GLU A 128 15.73 -4.69 12.28
CA GLU A 128 17.13 -4.92 11.89
C GLU A 128 17.89 -3.61 11.53
N ALA A 129 17.20 -2.47 11.46
CA ALA A 129 17.81 -1.19 11.10
C ALA A 129 18.37 -0.38 12.30
N GLU A 130 18.06 -0.74 13.54
CA GLU A 130 18.51 -0.01 14.75
C GLU A 130 19.51 -0.81 15.60
N GLY A 131 20.51 -1.38 14.95
CA GLY A 131 21.62 -2.12 15.56
C GLY A 131 22.99 -1.44 15.44
N GLN A 132 23.11 -0.13 15.65
CA GLN A 132 24.43 0.49 15.83
C GLN A 132 24.48 1.47 17.01
N ILE A 133 24.50 0.89 18.20
CA ILE A 133 25.05 1.54 19.39
C ILE A 133 26.59 1.51 19.23
N VAL A 134 27.20 2.66 18.92
CA VAL A 134 28.62 2.90 19.24
C VAL A 134 28.70 4.19 20.04
N ALA A 135 28.66 4.02 21.36
CA ALA A 135 29.30 4.96 22.27
C ALA A 135 30.81 4.68 22.26
N ASP A 136 31.63 5.67 21.94
CA ASP A 136 32.91 5.87 22.62
C ASP A 136 33.28 7.35 22.60
N GLY A 137 33.44 7.91 23.80
CA GLY A 137 33.76 9.31 23.99
C GLY A 137 35.25 9.58 23.80
N ARG A 138 35.59 10.75 23.24
CA ARG A 138 36.81 11.44 23.66
C ARG A 138 36.75 12.95 23.44
N GLU A 139 36.64 13.61 24.57
CA GLU A 139 37.09 14.96 24.88
C GLU A 139 38.42 15.29 24.18
N THR A 140 38.45 16.38 23.41
CA THR A 140 39.71 17.01 22.97
C THR A 140 39.85 18.38 23.62
N ALA A 141 40.13 18.36 24.92
CA ALA A 141 40.93 19.42 25.52
C ALA A 141 42.40 19.16 25.18
N ARG A 142 43.02 20.05 24.39
CA ARG A 142 44.45 20.41 24.56
C ARG A 142 44.77 21.72 23.84
N SER A 143 44.99 22.72 24.66
CA SER A 143 45.81 23.92 24.41
C SER A 143 47.02 23.64 23.54
N HIS A 144 47.35 24.57 22.65
CA HIS A 144 48.73 25.03 22.55
C HIS A 144 48.80 26.54 22.31
N ARG A 145 49.29 27.21 23.35
CA ARG A 145 49.73 28.60 23.42
C ARG A 145 51.27 28.56 23.40
N GLY A 146 51.89 29.49 22.67
CA GLY A 146 53.35 29.78 22.66
C GLY A 146 54.12 29.06 21.54
N GLU A 147 55.16 29.62 20.91
CA GLU A 147 55.94 30.83 21.18
C GLU A 147 56.95 31.07 20.02
N THR A 148 57.22 32.35 19.68
CA THR A 148 58.42 32.97 19.08
C THR A 148 59.08 32.47 17.77
N ALA A 149 59.27 33.40 16.82
CA ALA A 149 60.56 34.07 16.55
C ALA A 149 60.32 35.40 15.82
#